data_AF-A0A838QWF5-F1
#
_entry.id   AF-A0A838QWF5-F1
#
_cell.length_a   1.000
_cell.length_b   1.000
_cell.length_c   1.000
_cell.angle_alpha   90.00
_cell.angle_beta   90.00
_cell.angle_gamma   90.00
#
_symmetry.space_group_name_H-M   'P 1'
#
loop_
_entity.id
_entity.type
_entity.pdbx_description
1 polymer ?
#
loop_
_entity_poly.entity_id
_entity_poly.type
_entity_poly.pdbx_seq_one_letter_code
_entity_poly.pdbx_strand_id
1 'polypeptide(L)'
;AGTGQFKKTGAGIMTLFDTNWTNTGTTTIEEGTLKFGNGPAGVGNSSQISIASGATFDMNNIGDTIGSLSGAGSVINGANLTLNGNNGSTANFTGTYAGSGVLTKNGAGSQSLGGPNSFSSVTFSDGRINVNHSNALGGGAIIVGTNADVLATSSGNTVLANNITLNAAALEVFANTGTTLKQTGTISGPGGLVRNDSGAGVVTLAGGNTFAGGVKVTSRGLVLGNMGALGTGTLTVGDAVSPPANPIVIAAETSLSGASAVGNAVVSNQSFSVAGNNDLELSGPISGSGGMTKIDGGVLTLSGANSSYSGATTVNGGTLLVNSSVGSGNVVVNANATLGGTGSIAGQVTVNSGGVLSPGASIESLDVGPLTFNAGSSFTYEVDSTATLTLGADLMKVNGNLTFDTTGTGVSLNIADLAGVSTLLPQGTKFTLFSYAGAISGTFAGYSDGSTLIAGANAYVINYDDTTGGSNFGGGSYANFVTITAVPEVSAFLAVGLVGLSSLGIGWLRKKRASADVA
;
A
#
# COMPACT_ATOMS: atom_id res chain seq x y z
N ALA A 1 -5.55 -47.88 29.40
CA ALA A 1 -4.75 -48.03 28.17
C ALA A 1 -5.66 -48.46 27.03
N GLY A 2 -5.40 -48.02 25.80
CA GLY A 2 -6.12 -48.49 24.60
C GLY A 2 -6.74 -47.38 23.75
N THR A 3 -7.32 -47.78 22.62
CA THR A 3 -7.92 -46.87 21.61
C THR A 3 -9.37 -46.49 21.90
N GLY A 4 -9.96 -47.04 22.96
CA GLY A 4 -11.33 -46.76 23.36
C GLY A 4 -11.55 -45.30 23.75
N GLN A 5 -12.76 -44.81 23.56
CA GLN A 5 -13.17 -43.49 24.05
C GLN A 5 -13.49 -43.55 25.55
N PHE A 6 -13.08 -42.52 26.28
CA PHE A 6 -13.51 -42.33 27.65
C PHE A 6 -14.59 -41.23 27.72
N LYS A 7 -15.64 -41.43 28.51
CA LYS A 7 -16.70 -40.44 28.71
C LYS A 7 -16.96 -40.20 30.19
N LYS A 8 -16.89 -38.94 30.60
CA LYS A 8 -17.33 -38.46 31.92
C LYS A 8 -18.72 -37.81 31.78
N THR A 9 -19.71 -38.41 32.44
CA THR A 9 -21.11 -37.93 32.51
C THR A 9 -21.52 -37.62 33.96
N GLY A 10 -22.69 -37.03 34.15
CA GLY A 10 -23.23 -36.62 35.44
C GLY A 10 -22.56 -35.37 36.03
N ALA A 11 -23.30 -34.61 36.83
CA ALA A 11 -22.85 -33.32 37.37
C ALA A 11 -21.68 -33.37 38.37
N GLY A 12 -21.34 -34.56 38.91
CA GLY A 12 -20.31 -34.71 39.94
C GLY A 12 -18.88 -34.52 39.43
N ILE A 13 -17.94 -34.47 40.39
CA ILE A 13 -16.49 -34.42 40.16
C ILE A 13 -15.94 -35.85 40.17
N MET A 14 -15.23 -36.24 39.11
CA MET A 14 -14.42 -37.45 39.07
C MET A 14 -12.96 -37.08 39.21
N THR A 15 -12.31 -37.51 40.30
CA THR A 15 -10.88 -37.24 40.53
C THR A 15 -10.02 -38.44 40.16
N LEU A 16 -8.92 -38.20 39.44
CA LEU A 16 -7.95 -39.21 39.02
C LEU A 16 -6.71 -39.17 39.94
N PHE A 17 -6.45 -40.24 40.69
CA PHE A 17 -5.30 -40.37 41.60
C PHE A 17 -4.32 -41.44 41.09
N ASP A 18 -3.01 -41.17 41.18
CA ASP A 18 -1.94 -42.14 40.87
C ASP A 18 -2.07 -42.81 39.49
N THR A 19 -2.65 -42.11 38.52
CA THR A 19 -2.93 -42.64 37.19
C THR A 19 -1.92 -42.14 36.16
N ASN A 20 -1.46 -43.04 35.28
CA ASN A 20 -0.86 -42.68 34.00
C ASN A 20 -1.68 -43.32 32.88
N TRP A 21 -2.74 -42.63 32.46
CA TRP A 21 -3.57 -43.10 31.37
C TRP A 21 -2.76 -43.09 30.08
N THR A 22 -2.90 -44.16 29.31
CA THR A 22 -2.29 -44.30 27.98
C THR A 22 -3.39 -44.49 26.95
N ASN A 23 -4.51 -43.79 27.13
CA ASN A 23 -5.60 -43.81 26.17
C ASN A 23 -5.21 -42.99 24.94
N THR A 24 -5.45 -43.57 23.77
CA THR A 24 -5.24 -42.90 22.48
C THR A 24 -6.57 -42.54 21.81
N GLY A 25 -7.69 -43.01 22.35
CA GLY A 25 -9.03 -42.53 21.99
C GLY A 25 -9.37 -41.20 22.68
N THR A 26 -10.35 -40.49 22.13
CA THR A 26 -10.85 -39.21 22.66
C THR A 26 -11.36 -39.37 24.10
N THR A 27 -11.03 -38.39 24.94
CA THR A 27 -11.63 -38.23 26.28
C THR A 27 -12.71 -37.17 26.18
N THR A 28 -13.96 -37.52 26.49
CA THR A 28 -15.10 -36.60 26.42
C THR A 28 -15.62 -36.32 27.82
N ILE A 29 -15.78 -35.05 28.18
CA ILE A 29 -16.42 -34.61 29.41
C ILE A 29 -17.76 -33.99 28.99
N GLU A 30 -18.84 -34.75 29.13
CA GLU A 30 -20.18 -34.34 28.73
C GLU A 30 -20.83 -33.49 29.83
N GLU A 31 -20.57 -33.81 31.10
CA GLU A 31 -21.10 -33.09 32.27
C GLU A 31 -20.13 -33.14 33.47
N GLY A 32 -20.29 -32.18 34.39
CA GLY A 32 -19.55 -32.10 35.64
C GLY A 32 -18.05 -31.85 35.44
N THR A 33 -17.21 -32.42 36.31
CA THR A 33 -15.76 -32.17 36.29
C THR A 33 -14.96 -33.46 36.19
N LEU A 34 -13.95 -33.49 35.32
CA LEU A 34 -12.83 -34.43 35.42
C LEU A 34 -11.64 -33.70 36.04
N LYS A 35 -11.18 -34.15 37.20
CA LYS A 35 -10.17 -33.47 38.02
C LYS A 35 -8.91 -34.32 38.22
N PHE A 36 -7.73 -33.72 38.16
CA PHE A 36 -6.49 -34.40 38.58
C PHE A 36 -6.34 -34.40 40.10
N GLY A 37 -5.87 -35.52 40.65
CA GLY A 37 -5.65 -35.71 42.09
C GLY A 37 -4.27 -35.21 42.52
N ASN A 38 -3.24 -36.03 42.32
CA ASN A 38 -1.91 -35.86 42.92
C ASN A 38 -0.73 -35.93 41.92
N GLY A 39 -0.99 -36.11 40.63
CA GLY A 39 0.06 -36.15 39.60
C GLY A 39 -0.51 -35.99 38.19
N PRO A 40 0.36 -35.87 37.16
CA PRO A 40 -0.08 -35.83 35.76
C PRO A 40 -0.85 -37.12 35.47
N ALA A 41 -2.04 -36.98 34.90
CA ALA A 41 -2.93 -38.12 34.74
C ALA A 41 -2.64 -38.90 33.43
N GLY A 42 -1.91 -38.30 32.48
CA GLY A 42 -1.62 -38.90 31.18
C GLY A 42 -2.84 -38.96 30.25
N VAL A 43 -3.93 -38.28 30.63
CA VAL A 43 -5.22 -38.40 29.94
C VAL A 43 -5.10 -37.79 28.56
N GLY A 44 -5.16 -38.64 27.54
CA GLY A 44 -5.15 -38.20 26.14
C GLY A 44 -3.85 -37.56 25.68
N ASN A 45 -2.69 -38.02 26.14
CA ASN A 45 -1.36 -37.53 25.71
C ASN A 45 -1.16 -37.40 24.19
N SER A 46 -1.91 -38.19 23.40
CA SER A 46 -1.89 -38.13 21.93
C SER A 46 -3.30 -38.04 21.33
N SER A 47 -4.32 -37.76 22.13
CA SER A 47 -5.71 -37.70 21.70
C SER A 47 -6.41 -36.42 22.15
N GLN A 48 -7.58 -36.15 21.57
CA GLN A 48 -8.35 -34.96 21.89
C GLN A 48 -9.04 -35.10 23.26
N ILE A 49 -9.06 -34.02 24.03
CA ILE A 49 -9.96 -33.80 25.15
C ILE A 49 -11.12 -32.92 24.65
N SER A 50 -12.34 -33.45 24.70
CA SER A 50 -13.56 -32.74 24.32
C SER A 50 -14.37 -32.37 25.55
N ILE A 51 -14.65 -31.09 25.74
CA ILE A 51 -15.29 -30.56 26.94
C ILE A 51 -16.59 -29.87 26.52
N ALA A 52 -17.72 -30.48 26.87
CA ALA A 52 -19.03 -29.92 26.57
C ALA A 52 -19.26 -28.58 27.30
N SER A 53 -20.18 -27.78 26.78
CA SER A 53 -20.59 -26.54 27.46
C SER A 53 -21.08 -26.85 28.88
N GLY A 54 -20.61 -26.09 29.86
CA GLY A 54 -20.91 -26.30 31.29
C GLY A 54 -20.08 -27.40 31.98
N ALA A 55 -19.33 -28.22 31.25
CA ALA A 55 -18.39 -29.17 31.82
C ALA A 55 -17.01 -28.55 32.10
N THR A 56 -16.23 -29.18 32.98
CA THR A 56 -14.90 -28.68 33.41
C THR A 56 -13.83 -29.77 33.35
N PHE A 57 -12.67 -29.40 32.80
CA PHE A 57 -11.42 -30.15 32.94
C PHE A 57 -10.51 -29.41 33.93
N ASP A 58 -10.38 -29.95 35.15
CA ASP A 58 -9.59 -29.34 36.23
C ASP A 58 -8.28 -30.10 36.39
N MET A 59 -7.17 -29.51 35.92
CA MET A 59 -5.86 -30.16 36.00
C MET A 59 -5.19 -29.97 37.37
N ASN A 60 -5.89 -29.34 38.34
CA ASN A 60 -5.44 -29.15 39.71
C ASN A 60 -4.07 -28.47 39.84
N ASN A 61 -3.73 -27.56 38.91
CA ASN A 61 -2.41 -26.93 38.82
C ASN A 61 -1.27 -27.93 38.65
N ILE A 62 -1.53 -29.05 37.97
CA ILE A 62 -0.53 -30.06 37.64
C ILE A 62 -0.29 -29.99 36.14
N GLY A 63 0.98 -29.86 35.75
CA GLY A 63 1.35 -29.80 34.35
C GLY A 63 1.21 -31.16 33.69
N ASP A 64 0.69 -31.19 32.46
CA ASP A 64 0.53 -32.44 31.70
C ASP A 64 0.58 -32.17 30.18
N THR A 65 0.66 -33.25 29.43
CA THR A 65 0.58 -33.26 27.96
C THR A 65 -0.75 -33.86 27.53
N ILE A 66 -1.39 -33.25 26.54
CA ILE A 66 -2.55 -33.81 25.85
C ILE A 66 -2.36 -33.68 24.34
N GLY A 67 -3.20 -34.34 23.55
CA GLY A 67 -3.20 -34.14 22.10
C GLY A 67 -3.73 -32.75 21.75
N SER A 68 -5.00 -32.49 22.05
CA SER A 68 -5.65 -31.22 21.72
C SER A 68 -6.88 -30.95 22.59
N LEU A 69 -7.34 -29.71 22.59
CA LEU A 69 -8.58 -29.29 23.26
C LEU A 69 -9.70 -29.06 22.24
N SER A 70 -10.92 -29.42 22.61
CA SER A 70 -12.12 -29.09 21.86
C SER A 70 -13.35 -28.88 22.74
N GLY A 71 -14.37 -28.26 22.18
CA GLY A 71 -15.63 -27.98 22.86
C GLY A 71 -15.66 -26.60 23.51
N ALA A 72 -16.70 -26.36 24.30
CA ALA A 72 -17.07 -25.04 24.82
C ALA A 72 -17.02 -24.97 26.37
N GLY A 73 -16.58 -26.03 27.04
CA GLY A 73 -16.45 -26.07 28.50
C GLY A 73 -15.18 -25.40 29.02
N SER A 74 -14.95 -25.47 30.33
CA SER A 74 -13.82 -24.80 30.97
C SER A 74 -12.64 -25.74 31.19
N VAL A 75 -11.42 -25.20 31.07
CA VAL A 75 -10.20 -25.79 31.63
C VAL A 75 -9.76 -24.94 32.82
N ILE A 76 -9.38 -25.56 33.93
CA ILE A 76 -8.81 -24.87 35.11
C ILE A 76 -7.41 -25.44 35.35
N ASN A 77 -6.38 -24.61 35.16
CA ASN A 77 -5.00 -25.02 35.38
C ASN A 77 -4.02 -23.84 35.49
N GLY A 78 -3.29 -23.75 36.60
CA GLY A 78 -2.21 -22.79 36.82
C GLY A 78 -0.81 -23.30 36.44
N ALA A 79 -0.66 -24.59 36.09
CA ALA A 79 0.61 -25.17 35.62
C ALA A 79 0.67 -25.24 34.09
N ASN A 80 1.80 -25.70 33.56
CA ASN A 80 2.03 -25.75 32.11
C ASN A 80 1.17 -26.82 31.43
N LEU A 81 0.62 -26.50 30.26
CA LEU A 81 -0.12 -27.43 29.42
C LEU A 81 0.61 -27.59 28.08
N THR A 82 0.88 -28.84 27.68
CA THR A 82 1.45 -29.15 26.37
C THR A 82 0.40 -29.78 25.45
N LEU A 83 0.28 -29.26 24.23
CA LEU A 83 -0.54 -29.81 23.14
C LEU A 83 0.37 -30.48 22.09
N ASN A 84 0.36 -31.81 22.06
CA ASN A 84 1.18 -32.67 21.18
C ASN A 84 0.38 -33.35 20.04
N GLY A 85 -0.87 -32.95 19.83
CA GLY A 85 -1.75 -33.58 18.86
C GLY A 85 -1.28 -33.38 17.42
N ASN A 86 -1.29 -34.47 16.66
CA ASN A 86 -1.09 -34.50 15.20
C ASN A 86 -2.43 -34.66 14.46
N ASN A 87 -3.51 -34.12 15.02
CA ASN A 87 -4.87 -34.29 14.48
C ASN A 87 -4.92 -33.85 13.01
N GLY A 88 -5.40 -34.72 12.11
CA GLY A 88 -5.60 -34.40 10.70
C GLY A 88 -6.72 -33.38 10.42
N SER A 89 -7.43 -32.95 11.47
CA SER A 89 -8.45 -31.89 11.43
C SER A 89 -8.22 -30.91 12.58
N THR A 90 -8.71 -29.68 12.43
CA THR A 90 -8.55 -28.63 13.45
C THR A 90 -9.37 -28.96 14.70
N ALA A 91 -8.72 -28.96 15.87
CA ALA A 91 -9.40 -29.10 17.16
C ALA A 91 -9.94 -27.73 17.61
N ASN A 92 -11.27 -27.61 17.74
CA ASN A 92 -11.94 -26.33 18.00
C ASN A 92 -12.34 -26.20 19.47
N PHE A 93 -11.62 -25.36 20.21
CA PHE A 93 -11.94 -25.03 21.59
C PHE A 93 -12.43 -23.58 21.70
N THR A 94 -13.72 -23.41 21.96
CA THR A 94 -14.37 -22.10 22.17
C THR A 94 -14.57 -21.79 23.65
N GLY A 95 -14.24 -22.73 24.52
CA GLY A 95 -14.29 -22.59 25.96
C GLY A 95 -13.17 -21.72 26.53
N THR A 96 -13.11 -21.66 27.86
CA THR A 96 -12.15 -20.83 28.60
C THR A 96 -11.09 -21.67 29.28
N TYR A 97 -9.83 -21.26 29.17
CA TYR A 97 -8.75 -21.72 30.04
C TYR A 97 -8.51 -20.69 31.15
N ALA A 98 -8.75 -21.09 32.40
CA ALA A 98 -8.56 -20.27 33.58
C ALA A 98 -7.34 -20.73 34.38
N GLY A 99 -6.39 -19.81 34.59
CA GLY A 99 -5.11 -20.03 35.26
C GLY A 99 -3.93 -19.48 34.47
N SER A 100 -2.77 -19.37 35.12
CA SER A 100 -1.58 -18.64 34.61
C SER A 100 -0.46 -19.55 34.09
N GLY A 101 -0.79 -20.75 33.62
CA GLY A 101 0.19 -21.69 33.06
C GLY A 101 0.75 -21.24 31.70
N VAL A 102 1.91 -21.80 31.32
CA VAL A 102 2.44 -21.69 29.95
C VAL A 102 1.73 -22.71 29.06
N LEU A 103 1.27 -22.28 27.89
CA LEU A 103 0.82 -23.19 26.82
C LEU A 103 2.00 -23.54 25.90
N THR A 104 2.31 -24.82 25.75
CA THR A 104 3.24 -25.30 24.73
C THR A 104 2.46 -25.98 23.61
N LYS A 105 2.59 -25.52 22.38
CA LYS A 105 2.01 -26.15 21.18
C LYS A 105 3.12 -26.79 20.37
N ASN A 106 3.20 -28.12 20.39
CA ASN A 106 4.36 -28.88 19.88
C ASN A 106 3.99 -30.02 18.91
N GLY A 107 2.70 -30.36 18.74
CA GLY A 107 2.28 -31.31 17.70
C GLY A 107 2.00 -30.64 16.35
N ALA A 108 2.12 -31.35 15.24
CA ALA A 108 1.90 -30.82 13.88
C ALA A 108 0.43 -30.46 13.57
N GLY A 109 -0.52 -30.89 14.42
CA GLY A 109 -1.95 -30.63 14.24
C GLY A 109 -2.34 -29.16 14.40
N SER A 110 -3.59 -28.83 14.08
CA SER A 110 -4.14 -27.48 14.26
C SER A 110 -5.00 -27.39 15.51
N GLN A 111 -4.72 -26.40 16.37
CA GLN A 111 -5.54 -26.02 17.52
C GLN A 111 -6.21 -24.67 17.24
N SER A 112 -7.53 -24.60 17.33
CA SER A 112 -8.27 -23.35 17.31
C SER A 112 -8.70 -22.97 18.72
N LEU A 113 -8.44 -21.72 19.09
CA LEU A 113 -8.77 -21.14 20.39
C LEU A 113 -9.68 -19.92 20.15
N GLY A 114 -10.95 -20.06 20.50
CA GLY A 114 -12.00 -19.06 20.28
C GLY A 114 -12.57 -18.43 21.55
N GLY A 115 -12.17 -18.90 22.73
CA GLY A 115 -12.56 -18.28 24.00
C GLY A 115 -11.48 -17.39 24.60
N PRO A 116 -11.82 -16.58 25.63
CA PRO A 116 -10.86 -15.81 26.40
C PRO A 116 -10.06 -16.75 27.32
N ASN A 117 -8.77 -16.91 27.03
CA ASN A 117 -7.86 -17.73 27.82
C ASN A 117 -6.93 -16.83 28.65
N SER A 118 -6.33 -17.36 29.72
CA SER A 118 -5.46 -16.59 30.63
C SER A 118 -4.00 -17.09 30.72
N PHE A 119 -3.50 -17.76 29.68
CA PHE A 119 -2.10 -18.22 29.65
C PHE A 119 -1.09 -17.10 29.94
N SER A 120 -0.04 -17.40 30.72
CA SER A 120 1.00 -16.43 31.06
C SER A 120 2.05 -16.24 29.96
N SER A 121 2.21 -17.23 29.09
CA SER A 121 2.92 -17.18 27.81
C SER A 121 2.53 -18.39 26.95
N VAL A 122 2.90 -18.32 25.67
CA VAL A 122 2.73 -19.43 24.72
C VAL A 122 4.06 -19.74 24.07
N THR A 123 4.48 -21.01 24.13
CA THR A 123 5.58 -21.55 23.33
C THR A 123 4.97 -22.25 22.12
N PHE A 124 5.15 -21.70 20.93
CA PHE A 124 4.67 -22.26 19.68
C PHE A 124 5.84 -22.95 18.98
N SER A 125 5.82 -24.27 18.90
CA SER A 125 6.94 -25.08 18.41
C SER A 125 6.61 -25.94 17.20
N ASP A 126 5.33 -26.24 16.93
CA ASP A 126 4.93 -26.95 15.71
C ASP A 126 3.45 -26.74 15.35
N GLY A 127 3.13 -26.86 14.06
CA GLY A 127 1.79 -26.94 13.49
C GLY A 127 1.09 -25.59 13.36
N ARG A 128 -0.21 -25.57 13.71
CA ARG A 128 -1.06 -24.37 13.55
C ARG A 128 -1.79 -23.98 14.84
N ILE A 129 -1.85 -22.67 15.10
CA ILE A 129 -2.76 -22.05 16.07
C ILE A 129 -3.72 -21.12 15.33
N ASN A 130 -5.03 -21.33 15.48
CA ASN A 130 -6.02 -20.33 15.08
C ASN A 130 -6.45 -19.50 16.29
N VAL A 131 -6.24 -18.18 16.24
CA VAL A 131 -6.67 -17.20 17.24
C VAL A 131 -7.96 -16.53 16.81
N ASN A 132 -9.07 -16.98 17.40
CA ASN A 132 -10.42 -16.55 17.05
C ASN A 132 -11.06 -15.65 18.13
N HIS A 133 -10.22 -15.12 19.03
CA HIS A 133 -10.58 -14.17 20.08
C HIS A 133 -9.33 -13.35 20.43
N SER A 134 -9.49 -12.08 20.81
CA SER A 134 -8.36 -11.19 21.13
C SER A 134 -7.51 -11.66 22.33
N ASN A 135 -8.10 -12.45 23.22
CA ASN A 135 -7.42 -13.12 24.34
C ASN A 135 -7.28 -14.64 24.15
N ALA A 136 -7.32 -15.15 22.91
CA ALA A 136 -7.21 -16.58 22.63
C ALA A 136 -5.93 -17.21 23.22
N LEU A 137 -4.85 -16.44 23.35
CA LEU A 137 -3.55 -16.90 23.85
C LEU A 137 -3.18 -16.28 25.21
N GLY A 138 -4.14 -15.69 25.93
CA GLY A 138 -3.83 -14.93 27.14
C GLY A 138 -3.16 -13.59 26.86
N GLY A 139 -2.62 -12.96 27.90
CA GLY A 139 -1.90 -11.68 27.79
C GLY A 139 -0.38 -11.83 27.66
N GLY A 140 0.12 -13.06 27.74
CA GLY A 140 1.55 -13.37 27.71
C GLY A 140 2.23 -13.20 26.36
N ALA A 141 3.57 -13.26 26.33
CA ALA A 141 4.31 -13.32 25.07
C ALA A 141 4.09 -14.66 24.35
N ILE A 142 4.18 -14.63 23.02
CA ILE A 142 4.23 -15.81 22.15
C ILE A 142 5.68 -15.98 21.71
N ILE A 143 6.26 -17.15 21.97
CA ILE A 143 7.63 -17.51 21.58
C ILE A 143 7.49 -18.56 20.48
N VAL A 144 7.78 -18.17 19.24
CA VAL A 144 7.77 -19.06 18.08
C VAL A 144 9.13 -19.75 18.00
N GLY A 145 9.11 -21.06 17.87
CA GLY A 145 10.27 -21.92 17.83
C GLY A 145 11.07 -21.80 16.53
N THR A 146 11.74 -22.88 16.18
CA THR A 146 12.60 -22.94 14.99
C THR A 146 11.92 -23.61 13.79
N ASN A 147 10.67 -24.06 13.94
CA ASN A 147 9.93 -24.78 12.90
C ASN A 147 9.04 -23.81 12.09
N ALA A 148 8.60 -24.26 10.92
CA ALA A 148 7.67 -23.53 10.08
C ALA A 148 6.25 -23.65 10.68
N ASP A 149 5.90 -22.68 11.51
CA ASP A 149 4.64 -22.61 12.25
C ASP A 149 3.60 -21.75 11.53
N VAL A 150 2.32 -21.94 11.88
CA VAL A 150 1.20 -21.20 11.27
C VAL A 150 0.32 -20.52 12.33
N LEU A 151 0.22 -19.20 12.28
CA LEU A 151 -0.69 -18.41 13.11
C LEU A 151 -1.80 -17.82 12.24
N ALA A 152 -3.06 -18.12 12.55
CA ALA A 152 -4.17 -17.68 11.72
C ALA A 152 -5.41 -17.23 12.50
N THR A 153 -6.34 -16.58 11.81
CA THR A 153 -7.71 -16.37 12.32
C THR A 153 -8.72 -16.99 11.37
N SER A 154 -9.53 -17.93 11.87
CA SER A 154 -10.52 -18.66 11.08
C SER A 154 -11.96 -18.25 11.34
N SER A 155 -12.24 -17.46 12.38
CA SER A 155 -13.55 -16.88 12.64
C SER A 155 -13.47 -15.52 13.35
N GLY A 156 -14.30 -14.56 12.94
CA GLY A 156 -14.37 -13.23 13.54
C GLY A 156 -13.16 -12.36 13.23
N ASN A 157 -13.17 -11.13 13.75
CA ASN A 157 -12.03 -10.23 13.67
C ASN A 157 -11.25 -10.31 14.98
N THR A 158 -9.95 -10.60 14.88
CA THR A 158 -9.07 -10.77 16.04
C THR A 158 -8.07 -9.63 16.09
N VAL A 159 -7.99 -8.94 17.24
CA VAL A 159 -6.89 -8.04 17.57
C VAL A 159 -5.97 -8.78 18.54
N LEU A 160 -4.82 -9.21 18.07
CA LEU A 160 -3.85 -9.94 18.87
C LEU A 160 -2.83 -8.95 19.43
N ALA A 161 -2.88 -8.73 20.75
CA ALA A 161 -2.03 -7.78 21.45
C ALA A 161 -0.73 -8.40 22.00
N ASN A 162 -0.61 -9.72 21.95
CA ASN A 162 0.54 -10.44 22.45
C ASN A 162 1.81 -10.03 21.68
N ASN A 163 2.91 -9.80 22.40
CA ASN A 163 4.23 -9.69 21.76
C ASN A 163 4.63 -11.06 21.21
N ILE A 164 5.26 -11.08 20.03
CA ILE A 164 5.71 -12.30 19.36
C ILE A 164 7.23 -12.26 19.22
N THR A 165 7.93 -13.31 19.66
CA THR A 165 9.36 -13.50 19.40
C THR A 165 9.55 -14.61 18.38
N LEU A 166 10.19 -14.32 17.26
CA LEU A 166 10.49 -15.26 16.17
C LEU A 166 11.94 -15.75 16.28
N ASN A 167 12.16 -16.99 16.70
CA ASN A 167 13.52 -17.46 16.99
C ASN A 167 14.37 -17.84 15.77
N ALA A 168 13.78 -18.35 14.68
CA ALA A 168 14.55 -18.65 13.46
C ALA A 168 13.70 -18.72 12.20
N ALA A 169 12.75 -19.66 12.13
CA ALA A 169 11.94 -19.88 10.93
C ALA A 169 10.93 -18.76 10.71
N ALA A 170 10.48 -18.64 9.46
CA ALA A 170 9.42 -17.70 9.14
C ALA A 170 8.06 -18.25 9.60
N LEU A 171 7.29 -17.44 10.31
CA LEU A 171 5.93 -17.75 10.72
C LEU A 171 4.96 -17.46 9.56
N GLU A 172 4.18 -18.45 9.14
CA GLU A 172 3.06 -18.22 8.23
C GLU A 172 1.93 -17.51 8.96
N VAL A 173 1.43 -16.41 8.38
CA VAL A 173 0.29 -15.65 8.91
C VAL A 173 -0.81 -15.52 7.88
N PHE A 174 -2.04 -15.84 8.27
CA PHE A 174 -3.21 -15.60 7.41
C PHE A 174 -4.52 -15.40 8.18
N ALA A 175 -5.52 -14.90 7.46
CA ALA A 175 -6.91 -14.86 7.92
C ALA A 175 -7.82 -15.51 6.86
N ASN A 176 -8.86 -16.21 7.30
CA ASN A 176 -9.87 -16.79 6.41
C ASN A 176 -10.72 -15.70 5.73
N THR A 177 -11.42 -16.08 4.65
CA THR A 177 -12.32 -15.16 3.96
C THR A 177 -13.34 -14.56 4.94
N GLY A 178 -13.46 -13.23 4.92
CA GLY A 178 -14.38 -12.50 5.80
C GLY A 178 -13.86 -12.27 7.23
N THR A 179 -12.61 -12.64 7.53
CA THR A 179 -11.98 -12.38 8.84
C THR A 179 -10.77 -11.47 8.72
N THR A 180 -10.38 -10.88 9.85
CA THR A 180 -9.17 -10.07 9.99
C THR A 180 -8.32 -10.58 11.15
N LEU A 181 -7.02 -10.75 10.91
CA LEU A 181 -5.99 -10.89 11.94
C LEU A 181 -5.20 -9.59 12.03
N LYS A 182 -5.43 -8.80 13.08
CA LYS A 182 -4.69 -7.57 13.35
C LYS A 182 -3.72 -7.80 14.51
N GLN A 183 -2.43 -7.82 14.21
CA GLN A 183 -1.36 -7.98 15.20
C GLN A 183 -0.88 -6.59 15.67
N THR A 184 -1.14 -6.24 16.94
CA THR A 184 -0.76 -4.94 17.52
C THR A 184 0.43 -5.05 18.47
N GLY A 185 0.69 -6.22 19.04
CA GLY A 185 1.89 -6.46 19.84
C GLY A 185 3.16 -6.46 18.99
N THR A 186 4.28 -6.07 19.58
CA THR A 186 5.58 -6.04 18.90
C THR A 186 6.02 -7.44 18.51
N ILE A 187 6.41 -7.61 17.25
CA ILE A 187 7.10 -8.80 16.75
C ILE A 187 8.61 -8.52 16.74
N SER A 188 9.41 -9.42 17.33
CA SER A 188 10.86 -9.30 17.47
C SER A 188 11.57 -10.62 17.12
N GLY A 189 12.91 -10.59 17.12
CA GLY A 189 13.75 -11.79 16.91
C GLY A 189 14.31 -11.92 15.49
N PRO A 190 15.22 -12.89 15.25
CA PRO A 190 15.87 -13.03 13.96
C PRO A 190 14.98 -13.66 12.86
N GLY A 191 13.86 -14.31 13.21
CA GLY A 191 12.95 -14.91 12.23
C GLY A 191 12.13 -13.91 11.42
N GLY A 192 11.35 -14.42 10.45
CA GLY A 192 10.56 -13.62 9.52
C GLY A 192 9.08 -13.99 9.47
N LEU A 193 8.34 -13.39 8.54
CA LEU A 193 6.92 -13.70 8.30
C LEU A 193 6.68 -14.14 6.85
N VAL A 194 5.72 -15.01 6.64
CA VAL A 194 5.22 -15.39 5.30
C VAL A 194 3.71 -15.16 5.21
N ARG A 195 3.28 -14.46 4.16
CA ARG A 195 1.88 -14.36 3.72
C ARG A 195 1.76 -15.06 2.37
N ASN A 196 1.22 -16.27 2.38
CA ASN A 196 1.06 -17.11 1.17
C ASN A 196 -0.38 -17.06 0.65
N ASP A 197 -0.82 -18.07 -0.11
CA ASP A 197 -2.19 -18.15 -0.62
C ASP A 197 -3.23 -18.70 0.37
N SER A 198 -2.83 -19.05 1.60
CA SER A 198 -3.75 -19.48 2.65
C SER A 198 -4.70 -18.35 3.03
N GLY A 199 -6.00 -18.59 2.93
CA GLY A 199 -7.05 -17.66 3.36
C GLY A 199 -7.13 -16.34 2.56
N ALA A 200 -8.34 -15.83 2.33
CA ALA A 200 -8.55 -14.57 1.63
C ALA A 200 -8.86 -13.39 2.56
N GLY A 201 -8.70 -13.56 3.87
CA GLY A 201 -8.90 -12.52 4.87
C GLY A 201 -7.75 -11.52 4.93
N VAL A 202 -7.97 -10.48 5.74
CA VAL A 202 -7.03 -9.39 5.92
C VAL A 202 -6.03 -9.74 7.03
N VAL A 203 -4.74 -9.59 6.75
CA VAL A 203 -3.70 -9.60 7.77
C VAL A 203 -3.17 -8.18 7.92
N THR A 204 -3.16 -7.67 9.14
CA THR A 204 -2.68 -6.33 9.47
C THR A 204 -1.55 -6.40 10.49
N LEU A 205 -0.39 -5.84 10.14
CA LEU A 205 0.74 -5.64 11.05
C LEU A 205 0.71 -4.20 11.57
N ALA A 206 0.17 -4.00 12.76
CA ALA A 206 -0.03 -2.69 13.37
C ALA A 206 0.97 -2.37 14.49
N GLY A 207 1.75 -3.35 14.96
CA GLY A 207 2.83 -3.13 15.92
C GLY A 207 4.06 -2.47 15.28
N GLY A 208 4.80 -1.69 16.08
CA GLY A 208 6.16 -1.29 15.74
C GLY A 208 7.09 -2.47 15.96
N ASN A 209 7.52 -3.11 14.88
CA ASN A 209 8.20 -4.39 14.91
C ASN A 209 9.72 -4.26 14.76
N THR A 210 10.47 -5.23 15.28
CA THR A 210 11.95 -5.24 15.29
C THR A 210 12.56 -6.54 14.79
N PHE A 211 11.75 -7.48 14.27
CA PHE A 211 12.26 -8.73 13.73
C PHE A 211 13.09 -8.52 12.46
N ALA A 212 14.12 -9.33 12.27
CA ALA A 212 15.14 -9.13 11.24
C ALA A 212 15.01 -10.05 10.01
N GLY A 213 14.24 -11.14 10.11
CA GLY A 213 14.13 -12.14 9.03
C GLY A 213 13.31 -11.67 7.81
N GLY A 214 12.72 -10.48 7.88
CA GLY A 214 11.93 -9.90 6.80
C GLY A 214 10.53 -10.48 6.64
N VAL A 215 9.82 -9.99 5.64
CA VAL A 215 8.44 -10.40 5.32
C VAL A 215 8.40 -10.85 3.87
N LYS A 216 7.88 -12.05 3.62
CA LYS A 216 7.66 -12.58 2.27
C LYS A 216 6.16 -12.69 1.98
N VAL A 217 5.68 -11.98 0.97
CA VAL A 217 4.28 -12.05 0.52
C VAL A 217 4.24 -12.73 -0.85
N THR A 218 3.78 -13.98 -0.94
CA THR A 218 3.72 -14.72 -2.21
C THR A 218 2.37 -14.68 -2.89
N SER A 219 1.32 -14.29 -2.16
CA SER A 219 -0.04 -14.12 -2.66
C SER A 219 -0.83 -13.22 -1.67
N ARG A 220 -1.96 -12.67 -2.11
CA ARG A 220 -2.94 -11.95 -1.27
C ARG A 220 -2.42 -10.62 -0.67
N GLY A 221 -3.27 -10.02 0.17
CA GLY A 221 -3.05 -8.72 0.78
C GLY A 221 -2.31 -8.76 2.12
N LEU A 222 -1.49 -7.74 2.36
CA LEU A 222 -0.92 -7.39 3.67
C LEU A 222 -1.17 -5.89 3.94
N VAL A 223 -1.68 -5.58 5.13
CA VAL A 223 -1.95 -4.20 5.56
C VAL A 223 -0.94 -3.76 6.62
N LEU A 224 -0.36 -2.58 6.45
CA LEU A 224 0.62 -1.99 7.37
C LEU A 224 -0.06 -0.92 8.22
N GLY A 225 0.00 -1.05 9.54
CA GLY A 225 -0.57 -0.07 10.48
C GLY A 225 0.48 0.79 11.19
N ASN A 226 1.77 0.58 10.92
CA ASN A 226 2.88 1.28 11.55
C ASN A 226 4.06 1.43 10.58
N MET A 227 4.86 2.49 10.71
CA MET A 227 6.05 2.70 9.87
C MET A 227 7.10 1.58 10.03
N GLY A 228 7.16 0.94 11.22
CA GLY A 228 7.99 -0.23 11.51
C GLY A 228 7.24 -1.56 11.41
N ALA A 229 6.11 -1.63 10.71
CA ALA A 229 5.28 -2.84 10.63
C ALA A 229 6.02 -4.06 10.08
N LEU A 230 7.01 -3.87 9.21
CA LEU A 230 7.73 -4.95 8.53
C LEU A 230 9.00 -5.40 9.27
N GLY A 231 9.28 -4.86 10.45
CA GLY A 231 10.54 -5.10 11.16
C GLY A 231 11.72 -4.40 10.48
N THR A 232 12.91 -4.97 10.61
CA THR A 232 14.16 -4.41 10.04
C THR A 232 14.63 -5.14 8.78
N GLY A 233 14.01 -6.28 8.45
CA GLY A 233 14.37 -7.10 7.29
C GLY A 233 13.73 -6.64 5.98
N THR A 234 14.05 -7.33 4.89
CA THR A 234 13.53 -7.06 3.55
C THR A 234 12.05 -7.45 3.39
N LEU A 235 11.28 -6.67 2.61
CA LEU A 235 10.00 -7.09 2.05
C LEU A 235 10.24 -7.81 0.71
N THR A 236 9.98 -9.11 0.65
CA THR A 236 10.04 -9.89 -0.58
C THR A 236 8.64 -10.08 -1.14
N VAL A 237 8.40 -9.60 -2.35
CA VAL A 237 7.11 -9.69 -3.05
C VAL A 237 7.19 -10.76 -4.14
N GLY A 238 6.40 -11.81 -3.97
CA GLY A 238 6.32 -12.93 -4.91
C GLY A 238 7.50 -13.88 -4.85
N ASP A 239 7.34 -15.01 -5.53
CA ASP A 239 8.41 -15.96 -5.82
C ASP A 239 9.04 -15.65 -7.18
N ALA A 240 10.37 -15.78 -7.30
CA ALA A 240 11.10 -15.45 -8.53
C ALA A 240 10.75 -16.35 -9.74
N VAL A 241 10.16 -17.51 -9.49
CA VAL A 241 9.89 -18.52 -10.52
C VAL A 241 8.39 -18.75 -10.73
N SER A 242 7.60 -18.62 -9.66
CA SER A 242 6.18 -18.97 -9.69
C SER A 242 5.30 -17.72 -9.59
N PRO A 243 4.35 -17.52 -10.52
CA PRO A 243 3.42 -16.42 -10.42
C PRO A 243 2.55 -16.55 -9.17
N PRO A 244 2.11 -15.43 -8.58
CA PRO A 244 1.26 -15.48 -7.40
C PRO A 244 -0.10 -16.08 -7.79
N ALA A 245 -0.65 -16.95 -6.95
CA ALA A 245 -1.95 -17.58 -7.19
C ALA A 245 -3.09 -16.55 -7.18
N ASN A 246 -2.94 -15.47 -6.40
CA ASN A 246 -3.84 -14.33 -6.36
C ASN A 246 -3.03 -13.03 -6.27
N PRO A 247 -3.59 -11.88 -6.74
CA PRO A 247 -2.87 -10.61 -6.72
C PRO A 247 -2.28 -10.29 -5.34
N ILE A 248 -1.02 -9.87 -5.33
CA ILE A 248 -0.35 -9.37 -4.13
C ILE A 248 -0.73 -7.90 -3.96
N VAL A 249 -1.22 -7.54 -2.77
CA VAL A 249 -1.65 -6.18 -2.46
C VAL A 249 -1.00 -5.71 -1.16
N ILE A 250 -0.34 -4.56 -1.18
CA ILE A 250 0.16 -3.88 0.01
C ILE A 250 -0.70 -2.63 0.22
N ALA A 251 -1.17 -2.42 1.45
CA ALA A 251 -1.98 -1.26 1.79
C ALA A 251 -1.60 -0.71 3.17
N ALA A 252 -1.99 0.53 3.45
CA ALA A 252 -1.79 1.15 4.75
C ALA A 252 -3.14 1.28 5.51
N GLU A 253 -3.17 0.88 6.78
CA GLU A 253 -4.35 1.01 7.66
C GLU A 253 -4.60 2.47 8.06
N THR A 254 -3.51 3.22 8.25
CA THR A 254 -3.44 4.66 8.50
C THR A 254 -2.42 5.26 7.54
N SER A 255 -2.41 6.58 7.36
CA SER A 255 -1.37 7.21 6.55
C SER A 255 0.02 6.97 7.17
N LEU A 256 0.94 6.44 6.36
CA LEU A 256 2.32 6.12 6.69
C LEU A 256 3.24 6.94 5.77
N SER A 257 3.33 8.24 6.05
CA SER A 257 4.06 9.23 5.25
C SER A 257 5.13 9.94 6.07
N GLY A 258 6.11 10.54 5.40
CA GLY A 258 7.18 11.32 6.01
C GLY A 258 8.50 10.57 6.01
N ALA A 259 9.60 11.32 6.18
CA ALA A 259 10.95 10.81 5.99
C ALA A 259 11.18 9.43 6.66
N SER A 260 11.59 8.46 5.86
CA SER A 260 11.87 7.08 6.28
C SER A 260 10.65 6.24 6.68
N ALA A 261 9.42 6.62 6.28
CA ALA A 261 8.25 5.74 6.36
C ALA A 261 8.49 4.44 5.57
N VAL A 262 8.28 3.30 6.23
CA VAL A 262 8.52 1.95 5.71
C VAL A 262 9.88 1.86 4.99
N GLY A 263 10.96 2.00 5.77
CA GLY A 263 12.35 2.01 5.27
C GLY A 263 12.92 0.67 4.83
N ASN A 264 12.11 -0.39 4.80
CA ASN A 264 12.54 -1.72 4.41
C ASN A 264 12.89 -1.75 2.92
N ALA A 265 14.00 -2.41 2.57
CA ALA A 265 14.28 -2.74 1.18
C ALA A 265 13.15 -3.63 0.62
N VAL A 266 12.76 -3.41 -0.63
CA VAL A 266 11.74 -4.20 -1.32
C VAL A 266 12.39 -4.98 -2.45
N VAL A 267 12.19 -6.30 -2.46
CA VAL A 267 12.53 -7.18 -3.58
C VAL A 267 11.24 -7.58 -4.27
N SER A 268 10.95 -6.92 -5.39
CA SER A 268 9.80 -7.18 -6.27
C SER A 268 10.15 -8.27 -7.27
N ASN A 269 9.90 -9.54 -6.92
CA ASN A 269 10.07 -10.64 -7.87
C ASN A 269 8.91 -10.70 -8.85
N GLN A 270 7.69 -10.52 -8.33
CA GLN A 270 6.44 -10.53 -9.08
C GLN A 270 5.73 -9.18 -8.94
N SER A 271 4.83 -8.89 -9.89
CA SER A 271 4.05 -7.66 -9.82
C SER A 271 3.13 -7.62 -8.60
N PHE A 272 3.04 -6.46 -7.96
CA PHE A 272 2.12 -6.21 -6.85
C PHE A 272 1.39 -4.89 -7.01
N SER A 273 0.29 -4.75 -6.27
CA SER A 273 -0.45 -3.50 -6.18
C SER A 273 -0.21 -2.80 -4.85
N VAL A 274 -0.20 -1.48 -4.87
CA VAL A 274 -0.33 -0.64 -3.68
C VAL A 274 -1.72 -0.02 -3.70
N ALA A 275 -2.49 -0.24 -2.63
CA ALA A 275 -3.92 0.05 -2.57
C ALA A 275 -4.32 0.83 -1.30
N GLY A 276 -5.56 1.30 -1.28
CA GLY A 276 -6.15 2.05 -0.17
C GLY A 276 -6.14 3.58 -0.36
N ASN A 277 -6.83 4.25 0.56
CA ASN A 277 -7.01 5.71 0.57
C ASN A 277 -6.08 6.42 1.55
N ASN A 278 -5.29 5.67 2.32
CA ASN A 278 -4.26 6.22 3.19
C ASN A 278 -2.96 6.37 2.41
N ASP A 279 -2.20 7.40 2.73
CA ASP A 279 -0.91 7.60 2.10
C ASP A 279 0.09 6.55 2.57
N LEU A 280 0.98 6.13 1.67
CA LEU A 280 2.05 5.19 1.95
C LEU A 280 3.33 5.68 1.30
N GLU A 281 4.38 5.80 2.09
CA GLU A 281 5.73 6.00 1.58
C GLU A 281 6.51 4.69 1.69
N LEU A 282 7.20 4.32 0.60
CA LEU A 282 8.21 3.27 0.56
C LEU A 282 9.57 3.96 0.42
N SER A 283 10.30 4.05 1.54
CA SER A 283 11.57 4.79 1.63
C SER A 283 12.81 3.92 1.54
N GLY A 284 12.66 2.59 1.52
CA GLY A 284 13.75 1.67 1.18
C GLY A 284 13.90 1.45 -0.33
N PRO A 285 15.07 0.99 -0.81
CA PRO A 285 15.29 0.72 -2.24
C PRO A 285 14.37 -0.41 -2.74
N ILE A 286 13.85 -0.27 -3.96
CA ILE A 286 13.05 -1.29 -4.64
C ILE A 286 13.87 -1.94 -5.77
N SER A 287 13.95 -3.26 -5.79
CA SER A 287 14.70 -4.04 -6.77
C SER A 287 13.88 -5.21 -7.33
N GLY A 288 14.40 -5.91 -8.35
CA GLY A 288 13.77 -7.12 -8.92
C GLY A 288 13.04 -6.91 -10.25
N SER A 289 12.43 -7.96 -10.79
CA SER A 289 11.78 -7.98 -12.10
C SER A 289 10.28 -7.66 -12.10
N GLY A 290 9.64 -7.72 -10.93
CA GLY A 290 8.22 -7.50 -10.74
C GLY A 290 7.83 -6.03 -10.92
N GLY A 291 6.67 -5.78 -11.52
CA GLY A 291 6.12 -4.43 -11.68
C GLY A 291 5.38 -3.92 -10.43
N MET A 292 4.96 -2.66 -10.49
CA MET A 292 4.15 -2.02 -9.45
C MET A 292 2.86 -1.47 -10.07
N THR A 293 1.73 -1.67 -9.40
CA THR A 293 0.47 -1.02 -9.78
C THR A 293 -0.07 -0.19 -8.63
N LYS A 294 -0.15 1.12 -8.78
CA LYS A 294 -0.82 2.00 -7.82
C LYS A 294 -2.32 2.05 -8.14
N ILE A 295 -3.15 1.69 -7.17
CA ILE A 295 -4.63 1.74 -7.26
C ILE A 295 -5.20 2.59 -6.10
N ASP A 296 -6.51 2.84 -6.14
CA ASP A 296 -7.27 3.59 -5.15
C ASP A 296 -6.77 5.03 -4.89
N GLY A 297 -7.41 5.76 -3.97
CA GLY A 297 -7.29 7.22 -3.87
C GLY A 297 -6.05 7.75 -3.14
N GLY A 298 -5.32 6.95 -2.37
CA GLY A 298 -4.21 7.43 -1.54
C GLY A 298 -2.99 7.90 -2.35
N VAL A 299 -2.04 8.57 -1.70
CA VAL A 299 -0.73 8.91 -2.28
C VAL A 299 0.28 7.80 -1.99
N LEU A 300 0.93 7.28 -3.04
CA LEU A 300 2.13 6.46 -2.89
C LEU A 300 3.36 7.30 -3.16
N THR A 301 4.25 7.43 -2.16
CA THR A 301 5.54 8.11 -2.32
C THR A 301 6.67 7.08 -2.38
N LEU A 302 7.49 7.15 -3.44
CA LEU A 302 8.71 6.36 -3.58
C LEU A 302 9.91 7.27 -3.34
N SER A 303 10.48 7.19 -2.14
CA SER A 303 11.64 8.01 -1.72
C SER A 303 12.93 7.20 -1.57
N GLY A 304 12.86 5.86 -1.75
CA GLY A 304 14.00 4.97 -1.67
C GLY A 304 15.05 5.22 -2.75
N ALA A 305 16.25 5.59 -2.30
CA ALA A 305 17.43 5.76 -3.15
C ALA A 305 17.76 4.49 -3.93
N ASN A 306 18.18 4.63 -5.19
CA ASN A 306 18.67 3.55 -6.04
C ASN A 306 17.65 2.43 -6.31
N SER A 307 16.36 2.75 -6.38
CA SER A 307 15.37 1.77 -6.85
C SER A 307 15.62 1.43 -8.32
N SER A 308 15.72 0.14 -8.61
CA SER A 308 16.27 -0.45 -9.85
C SER A 308 15.42 -1.59 -10.41
N TYR A 309 14.18 -1.73 -9.94
CA TYR A 309 13.28 -2.76 -10.47
C TYR A 309 12.97 -2.54 -11.96
N SER A 310 12.93 -3.61 -12.75
CA SER A 310 12.79 -3.53 -14.21
C SER A 310 11.35 -3.73 -14.69
N GLY A 311 10.45 -4.19 -13.82
CA GLY A 311 9.04 -4.34 -14.14
C GLY A 311 8.34 -3.00 -14.36
N ALA A 312 7.30 -2.99 -15.20
CA ALA A 312 6.54 -1.78 -15.49
C ALA A 312 5.82 -1.24 -14.25
N THR A 313 5.65 0.08 -14.20
CA THR A 313 4.84 0.78 -13.20
C THR A 313 3.54 1.26 -13.84
N THR A 314 2.40 0.96 -13.24
CA THR A 314 1.10 1.42 -13.71
C THR A 314 0.41 2.21 -12.62
N VAL A 315 -0.09 3.41 -12.92
CA VAL A 315 -0.85 4.25 -12.00
C VAL A 315 -2.31 4.26 -12.47
N ASN A 316 -3.16 3.53 -11.76
CA ASN A 316 -4.59 3.33 -12.07
C ASN A 316 -5.52 4.14 -11.16
N GLY A 317 -4.99 4.81 -10.13
CA GLY A 317 -5.76 5.70 -9.27
C GLY A 317 -4.88 6.41 -8.24
N GLY A 318 -5.37 7.55 -7.75
CA GLY A 318 -4.67 8.38 -6.77
C GLY A 318 -3.37 8.96 -7.34
N THR A 319 -2.41 9.24 -6.48
CA THR A 319 -1.14 9.86 -6.87
C THR A 319 0.04 8.93 -6.63
N LEU A 320 0.95 8.84 -7.59
CA LEU A 320 2.30 8.29 -7.41
C LEU A 320 3.30 9.46 -7.42
N LEU A 321 4.01 9.66 -6.31
CA LEU A 321 5.13 10.59 -6.20
C LEU A 321 6.45 9.83 -6.27
N VAL A 322 7.26 10.07 -7.30
CA VAL A 322 8.62 9.53 -7.42
C VAL A 322 9.60 10.60 -6.92
N ASN A 323 10.10 10.45 -5.69
CA ASN A 323 10.99 11.44 -5.04
C ASN A 323 12.45 10.99 -4.95
N SER A 324 12.80 9.86 -5.58
CA SER A 324 14.19 9.46 -5.79
C SER A 324 14.39 8.89 -7.19
N SER A 325 14.30 7.58 -7.36
CA SER A 325 14.35 6.95 -8.67
C SER A 325 13.35 5.82 -8.73
N VAL A 326 12.85 5.53 -9.93
CA VAL A 326 12.28 4.22 -10.27
C VAL A 326 13.13 3.62 -11.38
N GLY A 327 13.14 2.29 -11.48
CA GLY A 327 14.05 1.59 -12.38
C GLY A 327 13.72 1.76 -13.87
N SER A 328 14.22 0.85 -14.71
CA SER A 328 14.14 0.97 -16.17
C SER A 328 12.79 0.59 -16.79
N GLY A 329 11.83 0.12 -15.98
CA GLY A 329 10.49 -0.23 -16.45
C GLY A 329 9.70 0.99 -16.93
N ASN A 330 8.87 0.79 -17.94
CA ASN A 330 7.96 1.85 -18.42
C ASN A 330 6.94 2.23 -17.35
N VAL A 331 6.51 3.49 -17.35
CA VAL A 331 5.47 4.02 -16.48
C VAL A 331 4.24 4.39 -17.32
N VAL A 332 3.08 3.88 -16.92
CA VAL A 332 1.79 4.21 -17.56
C VAL A 332 0.88 4.87 -16.54
N VAL A 333 0.34 6.04 -16.87
CA VAL A 333 -0.61 6.78 -16.05
C VAL A 333 -1.98 6.71 -16.70
N ASN A 334 -2.95 6.07 -16.05
CA ASN A 334 -4.29 5.88 -16.56
C ASN A 334 -5.28 6.92 -16.03
N ALA A 335 -6.53 6.82 -16.48
CA ALA A 335 -7.59 7.75 -16.09
C ALA A 335 -7.74 7.86 -14.57
N ASN A 336 -7.92 9.09 -14.08
CA ASN A 336 -8.08 9.43 -12.65
C ASN A 336 -6.83 9.16 -11.79
N ALA A 337 -5.66 9.07 -12.41
CA ALA A 337 -4.39 8.91 -11.73
C ALA A 337 -3.45 10.08 -12.03
N THR A 338 -2.60 10.41 -11.06
CA THR A 338 -1.57 11.45 -11.17
C THR A 338 -0.20 10.84 -10.94
N LEU A 339 0.74 11.16 -11.82
CA LEU A 339 2.18 10.95 -11.60
C LEU A 339 2.84 12.29 -11.29
N GLY A 340 3.71 12.31 -10.29
CA GLY A 340 4.53 13.46 -9.93
C GLY A 340 5.78 13.07 -9.16
N GLY A 341 6.31 14.02 -8.40
CA GLY A 341 7.49 13.87 -7.55
C GLY A 341 8.73 14.57 -8.10
N THR A 342 9.83 14.46 -7.37
CA THR A 342 11.06 15.23 -7.59
C THR A 342 12.24 14.40 -8.11
N GLY A 343 11.97 13.16 -8.51
CA GLY A 343 12.97 12.13 -8.78
C GLY A 343 13.25 11.88 -10.26
N SER A 344 13.71 10.66 -10.57
CA SER A 344 14.04 10.21 -11.92
C SER A 344 13.35 8.91 -12.32
N ILE A 345 12.85 8.84 -13.55
CA ILE A 345 12.22 7.68 -14.17
C ILE A 345 13.01 7.34 -15.43
N ALA A 346 13.74 6.22 -15.46
CA ALA A 346 14.56 5.89 -16.63
C ALA A 346 13.73 5.39 -17.83
N GLY A 347 12.63 4.66 -17.57
CA GLY A 347 11.76 4.12 -18.60
C GLY A 347 10.90 5.17 -19.31
N GLN A 348 10.23 4.75 -20.39
CA GLN A 348 9.25 5.60 -21.06
C GLN A 348 8.07 5.89 -20.13
N VAL A 349 7.60 7.14 -20.15
CA VAL A 349 6.36 7.56 -19.48
C VAL A 349 5.27 7.77 -20.53
N THR A 350 4.13 7.11 -20.35
CA THR A 350 2.93 7.30 -21.18
C THR A 350 1.78 7.75 -20.31
N VAL A 351 1.22 8.92 -20.62
CA VAL A 351 0.03 9.47 -19.95
C VAL A 351 -1.19 9.21 -20.84
N ASN A 352 -2.05 8.30 -20.42
CA ASN A 352 -3.26 7.93 -21.15
C ASN A 352 -4.38 8.96 -20.93
N SER A 353 -5.43 8.85 -21.74
CA SER A 353 -6.63 9.69 -21.62
C SER A 353 -7.17 9.70 -20.18
N GLY A 354 -7.41 10.89 -19.64
CA GLY A 354 -7.82 11.12 -18.25
C GLY A 354 -6.71 10.99 -17.19
N GLY A 355 -5.47 10.66 -17.58
CA GLY A 355 -4.31 10.66 -16.69
C GLY A 355 -3.66 12.04 -16.60
N VAL A 356 -2.97 12.30 -15.49
CA VAL A 356 -2.32 13.57 -15.19
C VAL A 356 -0.83 13.37 -14.92
N LEU A 357 0.02 14.19 -15.53
CA LEU A 357 1.41 14.37 -15.11
C LEU A 357 1.56 15.75 -14.46
N SER A 358 2.04 15.77 -13.22
CA SER A 358 2.28 16.97 -12.42
C SER A 358 3.68 16.85 -11.81
N PRO A 359 4.75 17.33 -12.48
CA PRO A 359 6.10 17.26 -11.95
C PRO A 359 6.19 17.92 -10.57
N GLY A 360 7.13 17.48 -9.75
CA GLY A 360 7.34 18.04 -8.42
C GLY A 360 6.44 17.46 -7.33
N ALA A 361 6.68 17.91 -6.11
CA ALA A 361 5.84 17.70 -4.94
C ALA A 361 5.61 19.08 -4.31
N SER A 362 4.84 19.93 -5.01
CA SER A 362 5.07 21.39 -5.14
C SER A 362 6.15 21.69 -6.20
N ILE A 363 6.39 22.99 -6.48
CA ILE A 363 7.43 23.49 -7.39
C ILE A 363 8.77 22.76 -7.24
N GLU A 364 9.05 21.86 -8.18
CA GLU A 364 10.29 21.11 -8.27
C GLU A 364 10.51 20.54 -9.70
N SER A 365 11.59 19.78 -9.90
CA SER A 365 11.83 19.09 -11.17
C SER A 365 11.60 17.58 -11.12
N LEU A 366 11.01 17.02 -12.18
CA LEU A 366 10.92 15.57 -12.41
C LEU A 366 11.66 15.19 -13.70
N ASP A 367 12.53 14.19 -13.60
CA ASP A 367 13.31 13.68 -14.74
C ASP A 367 12.71 12.36 -15.24
N VAL A 368 12.44 12.24 -16.55
CA VAL A 368 11.91 10.99 -17.12
C VAL A 368 12.62 10.60 -18.42
N GLY A 369 12.43 9.36 -18.87
CA GLY A 369 12.83 8.90 -20.20
C GLY A 369 12.01 9.56 -21.32
N PRO A 370 11.77 8.88 -22.46
CA PRO A 370 10.82 9.37 -23.46
C PRO A 370 9.43 9.60 -22.84
N LEU A 371 8.77 10.69 -23.23
CA LEU A 371 7.47 11.08 -22.69
C LEU A 371 6.43 11.19 -23.79
N THR A 372 5.32 10.46 -23.63
CA THR A 372 4.17 10.50 -24.52
C THR A 372 2.92 10.87 -23.76
N PHE A 373 2.23 11.91 -24.21
CA PHE A 373 0.87 12.25 -23.81
C PHE A 373 -0.10 11.80 -24.89
N ASN A 374 -1.02 10.90 -24.55
CA ASN A 374 -2.11 10.49 -25.45
C ASN A 374 -3.28 11.48 -25.37
N ALA A 375 -4.13 11.52 -26.40
CA ALA A 375 -5.26 12.44 -26.45
C ALA A 375 -6.19 12.29 -25.22
N GLY A 376 -6.56 13.43 -24.64
CA GLY A 376 -7.37 13.54 -23.42
C GLY A 376 -6.60 13.41 -22.11
N SER A 377 -5.26 13.31 -22.14
CA SER A 377 -4.42 13.44 -20.94
C SER A 377 -4.19 14.91 -20.56
N SER A 378 -3.67 15.15 -19.36
CA SER A 378 -3.34 16.50 -18.86
C SER A 378 -1.90 16.59 -18.34
N PHE A 379 -1.27 17.74 -18.57
CA PHE A 379 -0.07 18.17 -17.88
C PHE A 379 -0.43 19.33 -16.95
N THR A 380 -0.12 19.20 -15.66
CA THR A 380 -0.29 20.26 -14.67
C THR A 380 1.08 20.85 -14.35
N TYR A 381 1.19 22.16 -14.45
CA TYR A 381 2.41 22.92 -14.25
C TYR A 381 2.20 23.95 -13.14
N GLU A 382 3.03 23.89 -12.10
CA GLU A 382 2.95 24.83 -10.99
C GLU A 382 3.94 25.99 -11.18
N VAL A 383 3.47 27.20 -10.92
CA VAL A 383 4.24 28.45 -10.88
C VAL A 383 3.96 29.11 -9.54
N ASP A 384 4.91 29.85 -8.98
CA ASP A 384 4.65 30.83 -7.94
C ASP A 384 5.12 32.18 -8.48
N SER A 385 4.15 33.02 -8.86
CA SER A 385 4.43 34.33 -9.44
C SER A 385 5.09 35.31 -8.46
N THR A 386 5.14 34.98 -7.18
CA THR A 386 5.80 35.77 -6.12
C THR A 386 7.19 35.24 -5.77
N ALA A 387 7.51 34.01 -6.17
CA ALA A 387 8.80 33.38 -5.89
C ALA A 387 9.92 33.92 -6.78
N THR A 388 11.16 33.69 -6.34
CA THR A 388 12.34 33.95 -7.18
C THR A 388 12.31 33.06 -8.41
N LEU A 389 12.56 33.64 -9.58
CA LEU A 389 12.47 32.94 -10.88
C LEU A 389 13.30 31.65 -10.98
N THR A 390 14.37 31.51 -10.20
CA THR A 390 15.25 30.33 -10.19
C THR A 390 14.58 29.07 -9.67
N LEU A 391 13.54 29.19 -8.85
CA LEU A 391 12.77 28.10 -8.26
C LEU A 391 11.27 28.42 -8.30
N GLY A 392 10.87 29.33 -9.18
CA GLY A 392 9.52 29.91 -9.17
C GLY A 392 8.51 29.11 -9.98
N ALA A 393 8.90 27.99 -10.57
CA ALA A 393 7.99 27.14 -11.34
C ALA A 393 8.57 25.74 -11.53
N ASP A 394 7.71 24.74 -11.69
CA ASP A 394 8.07 23.35 -11.98
C ASP A 394 9.02 23.21 -13.18
N LEU A 395 9.69 22.06 -13.29
CA LEU A 395 10.43 21.68 -14.50
C LEU A 395 10.26 20.20 -14.83
N MET A 396 9.79 19.91 -16.03
CA MET A 396 9.80 18.56 -16.58
C MET A 396 11.06 18.33 -17.43
N LYS A 397 11.93 17.38 -17.06
CA LYS A 397 13.07 16.98 -17.91
C LYS A 397 12.78 15.65 -18.60
N VAL A 398 13.01 15.59 -19.91
CA VAL A 398 12.67 14.45 -20.76
C VAL A 398 13.92 13.98 -21.50
N ASN A 399 14.47 12.85 -21.06
CA ASN A 399 15.59 12.17 -21.70
C ASN A 399 15.11 11.34 -22.89
N GLY A 400 14.68 12.02 -23.95
CA GLY A 400 14.20 11.39 -25.17
C GLY A 400 13.21 12.25 -25.92
N ASN A 401 12.37 11.60 -26.72
CA ASN A 401 11.33 12.28 -27.48
C ASN A 401 10.21 12.76 -26.54
N LEU A 402 9.65 13.92 -26.87
CA LEU A 402 8.47 14.49 -26.24
C LEU A 402 7.33 14.48 -27.25
N THR A 403 6.27 13.72 -26.99
CA THR A 403 5.15 13.53 -27.93
C THR A 403 3.84 13.96 -27.31
N PHE A 404 3.12 14.84 -28.01
CA PHE A 404 1.74 15.23 -27.73
C PHE A 404 0.83 14.68 -28.82
N ASP A 405 -0.08 13.79 -28.47
CA ASP A 405 -1.13 13.33 -29.38
C ASP A 405 -2.16 14.46 -29.57
N THR A 406 -2.22 14.97 -30.80
CA THR A 406 -3.08 16.10 -31.19
C THR A 406 -4.45 15.67 -31.70
N THR A 407 -4.75 14.37 -31.69
CA THR A 407 -6.05 13.86 -32.13
C THR A 407 -7.15 14.11 -31.08
N GLY A 408 -8.42 14.09 -31.51
CA GLY A 408 -9.56 14.23 -30.60
C GLY A 408 -9.52 15.52 -29.77
N THR A 409 -9.55 15.40 -28.45
CA THR A 409 -9.47 16.53 -27.51
C THR A 409 -8.04 17.07 -27.33
N GLY A 410 -7.04 16.40 -27.90
CA GLY A 410 -5.62 16.71 -27.70
C GLY A 410 -5.18 16.58 -26.25
N VAL A 411 -3.99 17.10 -25.93
CA VAL A 411 -3.41 17.12 -24.57
C VAL A 411 -3.71 18.45 -23.90
N SER A 412 -4.22 18.42 -22.67
CA SER A 412 -4.53 19.65 -21.92
C SER A 412 -3.31 20.17 -21.14
N LEU A 413 -3.12 21.49 -21.14
CA LEU A 413 -2.16 22.19 -20.28
C LEU A 413 -2.92 22.93 -19.19
N ASN A 414 -2.64 22.59 -17.93
CA ASN A 414 -3.15 23.29 -16.76
C ASN A 414 -1.98 24.00 -16.08
N ILE A 415 -2.08 25.32 -15.89
CA ILE A 415 -1.07 26.08 -15.15
C ILE A 415 -1.71 26.56 -13.84
N ALA A 416 -1.13 26.14 -12.71
CA ALA A 416 -1.55 26.55 -11.38
C ALA A 416 -0.55 27.56 -10.82
N ASP A 417 -1.02 28.77 -10.51
CA ASP A 417 -0.22 29.72 -9.73
C ASP A 417 -0.46 29.45 -8.24
N LEU A 418 0.58 28.98 -7.55
CA LEU A 418 0.58 28.68 -6.12
C LEU A 418 0.68 29.94 -5.26
N ALA A 419 0.93 31.11 -5.86
CA ALA A 419 0.84 32.37 -5.14
C ALA A 419 -0.57 32.54 -4.56
N GLY A 420 -0.66 32.82 -3.25
CA GLY A 420 -1.95 33.08 -2.60
C GLY A 420 -2.72 34.24 -3.24
N VAL A 421 -1.99 35.20 -3.84
CA VAL A 421 -2.52 36.21 -4.77
C VAL A 421 -1.53 36.32 -5.93
N SER A 422 -1.99 36.00 -7.15
CA SER A 422 -1.17 36.07 -8.36
C SER A 422 -0.67 37.50 -8.61
N THR A 423 0.62 37.65 -8.89
CA THR A 423 1.25 38.94 -9.23
C THR A 423 1.64 39.01 -10.70
N LEU A 424 1.52 40.21 -11.29
CA LEU A 424 1.96 40.45 -12.66
C LEU A 424 3.49 40.38 -12.73
N LEU A 425 4.00 39.47 -13.55
CA LEU A 425 5.42 39.28 -13.79
C LEU A 425 5.96 40.34 -14.76
N PRO A 426 7.23 40.73 -14.63
CA PRO A 426 7.88 41.56 -15.64
C PRO A 426 7.77 40.94 -17.05
N GLN A 427 7.48 41.77 -18.05
CA GLN A 427 7.48 41.33 -19.45
C GLN A 427 8.82 40.63 -19.78
N GLY A 428 8.73 39.51 -20.48
CA GLY A 428 9.89 38.70 -20.86
C GLY A 428 10.33 37.68 -19.80
N THR A 429 9.67 37.64 -18.63
CA THR A 429 9.89 36.58 -17.63
C THR A 429 9.59 35.23 -18.27
N LYS A 430 10.57 34.34 -18.28
CA LYS A 430 10.52 33.08 -19.03
C LYS A 430 10.67 31.88 -18.11
N PHE A 431 9.74 30.94 -18.24
CA PHE A 431 9.78 29.64 -17.57
C PHE A 431 9.87 28.50 -18.59
N THR A 432 10.61 27.46 -18.24
CA THR A 432 10.69 26.20 -18.97
C THR A 432 9.67 25.22 -18.39
N LEU A 433 8.72 24.78 -19.21
CA LEU A 433 7.83 23.66 -18.88
C LEU A 433 8.57 22.35 -19.08
N PHE A 434 9.16 22.17 -20.26
CA PHE A 434 9.89 20.96 -20.65
C PHE A 434 11.31 21.31 -21.10
N SER A 435 12.30 20.55 -20.64
CA SER A 435 13.63 20.45 -21.24
C SER A 435 13.80 19.05 -21.80
N TYR A 436 14.11 18.89 -23.08
CA TYR A 436 14.13 17.57 -23.72
C TYR A 436 15.32 17.33 -24.66
N ALA A 437 15.77 16.07 -24.70
CA ALA A 437 16.95 15.65 -25.46
C ALA A 437 16.65 15.24 -26.91
N GLY A 438 15.45 14.68 -27.16
CA GLY A 438 15.07 14.10 -28.45
C GLY A 438 14.28 15.07 -29.35
N ALA A 439 13.42 14.50 -30.19
CA ALA A 439 12.51 15.28 -31.03
C ALA A 439 11.21 15.59 -30.28
N ILE A 440 10.61 16.73 -30.61
CA ILE A 440 9.24 17.07 -30.22
C ILE A 440 8.26 16.77 -31.35
N SER A 441 7.06 16.30 -31.01
CA SER A 441 5.95 16.14 -31.96
C SER A 441 4.64 16.56 -31.32
N GLY A 442 3.82 17.32 -32.05
CA GLY A 442 2.54 17.84 -31.57
C GLY A 442 2.68 19.06 -30.65
N THR A 443 1.53 19.53 -30.15
CA THR A 443 1.40 20.67 -29.24
C THR A 443 0.25 20.42 -28.27
N PHE A 444 0.17 21.19 -27.18
CA PHE A 444 -1.03 21.22 -26.34
C PHE A 444 -2.26 21.69 -27.11
N ALA A 445 -3.42 21.14 -26.76
CA ALA A 445 -4.69 21.47 -27.38
C ALA A 445 -5.00 22.97 -27.26
N GLY A 446 -5.27 23.63 -28.38
CA GLY A 446 -5.58 25.06 -28.43
C GLY A 446 -4.36 25.99 -28.30
N TYR A 447 -3.15 25.45 -28.13
CA TYR A 447 -1.94 26.23 -27.91
C TYR A 447 -0.83 25.81 -28.89
N SER A 448 -0.99 26.18 -30.16
CA SER A 448 0.09 26.05 -31.15
C SER A 448 1.28 26.94 -30.80
N ASP A 449 2.42 26.74 -31.44
CA ASP A 449 3.60 27.59 -31.25
C ASP A 449 3.28 29.08 -31.44
N GLY A 450 3.75 29.90 -30.49
CA GLY A 450 3.49 31.34 -30.43
C GLY A 450 2.12 31.74 -29.87
N SER A 451 1.28 30.80 -29.46
CA SER A 451 -0.04 31.12 -28.89
C SER A 451 0.05 31.82 -27.54
N THR A 452 -0.92 32.67 -27.23
CA THR A 452 -1.05 33.27 -25.89
C THR A 452 -1.99 32.44 -25.03
N LEU A 453 -1.61 32.20 -23.77
CA LEU A 453 -2.40 31.56 -22.73
C LEU A 453 -2.42 32.45 -21.49
N ILE A 454 -3.45 32.31 -20.65
CA ILE A 454 -3.63 33.10 -19.44
C ILE A 454 -3.59 32.17 -18.24
N ALA A 455 -2.78 32.51 -17.24
CA ALA A 455 -2.76 31.82 -15.95
C ALA A 455 -2.55 32.84 -14.82
N GLY A 456 -3.47 32.85 -13.85
CA GLY A 456 -3.51 33.88 -12.81
C GLY A 456 -3.67 35.28 -13.40
N ALA A 457 -2.85 36.22 -12.94
CA ALA A 457 -2.79 37.59 -13.44
C ALA A 457 -1.97 37.75 -14.74
N ASN A 458 -1.37 36.68 -15.25
CA ASN A 458 -0.35 36.75 -16.29
C ASN A 458 -0.85 36.18 -17.62
N ALA A 459 -0.51 36.87 -18.70
CA ALA A 459 -0.57 36.33 -20.06
C ALA A 459 0.82 35.85 -20.48
N TYR A 460 0.89 34.67 -21.06
CA TYR A 460 2.14 34.06 -21.53
C TYR A 460 2.04 33.68 -22.99
N VAL A 461 3.13 33.88 -23.74
CA VAL A 461 3.30 33.22 -25.04
C VAL A 461 4.00 31.89 -24.83
N ILE A 462 3.45 30.81 -25.37
CA ILE A 462 4.08 29.49 -25.37
C ILE A 462 4.94 29.31 -26.62
N ASN A 463 6.14 28.78 -26.44
CA ASN A 463 7.04 28.42 -27.53
C ASN A 463 7.46 26.96 -27.45
N TYR A 464 7.39 26.26 -28.57
CA TYR A 464 7.85 24.88 -28.73
C TYR A 464 9.16 24.87 -29.52
N ASP A 465 10.06 23.94 -29.20
CA ASP A 465 11.38 23.84 -29.82
C ASP A 465 12.23 25.12 -29.67
N ASP A 466 12.06 25.75 -28.51
CA ASP A 466 12.88 26.90 -28.12
C ASP A 466 14.30 26.42 -27.82
N THR A 467 15.29 27.23 -28.22
CA THR A 467 16.71 26.95 -28.00
C THR A 467 17.27 27.65 -26.78
N THR A 468 16.46 28.48 -26.11
CA THR A 468 16.83 29.21 -24.90
C THR A 468 15.84 28.89 -23.78
N GLY A 469 16.31 28.27 -22.70
CA GLY A 469 15.48 27.96 -21.54
C GLY A 469 15.04 29.19 -20.75
N GLY A 470 14.00 29.02 -19.94
CA GLY A 470 13.63 29.92 -18.86
C GLY A 470 14.60 29.86 -17.66
N SER A 471 14.26 30.55 -16.59
CA SER A 471 15.17 30.69 -15.43
C SER A 471 14.95 29.66 -14.31
N ASN A 472 13.82 28.95 -14.31
CA ASN A 472 13.50 27.94 -13.30
C ASN A 472 14.46 26.74 -13.40
N PHE A 473 15.00 26.32 -12.25
CA PHE A 473 15.93 25.21 -12.08
C PHE A 473 17.14 25.24 -13.03
N GLY A 474 17.66 26.43 -13.31
CA GLY A 474 18.88 26.62 -14.12
C GLY A 474 18.67 26.50 -15.64
N GLY A 475 17.42 26.52 -16.12
CA GLY A 475 17.11 26.56 -17.55
C GLY A 475 17.17 25.23 -18.28
N GLY A 476 17.19 24.11 -17.55
CA GLY A 476 17.07 22.75 -18.10
C GLY A 476 18.39 22.06 -18.43
N SER A 477 18.37 20.72 -18.52
CA SER A 477 19.56 19.88 -18.75
C SER A 477 19.90 19.66 -20.22
N TYR A 478 18.99 20.01 -21.13
CA TYR A 478 19.09 19.76 -22.56
C TYR A 478 19.00 21.05 -23.38
N ALA A 479 19.21 20.99 -24.69
CA ALA A 479 19.28 22.16 -25.56
C ALA A 479 17.93 22.62 -26.14
N ASN A 480 16.88 21.79 -26.02
CA ASN A 480 15.55 22.08 -26.57
C ASN A 480 14.54 22.24 -25.44
N PHE A 481 13.64 23.19 -25.60
CA PHE A 481 12.70 23.57 -24.56
C PHE A 481 11.28 23.80 -25.09
N VAL A 482 10.30 23.55 -24.22
CA VAL A 482 8.98 24.18 -24.31
C VAL A 482 8.93 25.23 -23.22
N THR A 483 8.70 26.49 -23.59
CA THR A 483 8.78 27.62 -22.66
C THR A 483 7.49 28.43 -22.69
N ILE A 484 7.25 29.16 -21.60
CA ILE A 484 6.25 30.21 -21.53
C ILE A 484 6.95 31.53 -21.17
N THR A 485 6.60 32.59 -21.88
CA THR A 485 7.19 33.93 -21.67
C THR A 485 6.09 34.93 -21.36
N ALA A 486 6.18 35.60 -20.21
CA ALA A 486 5.23 36.62 -19.80
C ALA A 486 5.22 37.77 -20.83
N VAL A 487 4.04 38.10 -21.32
CA VAL A 487 3.81 39.22 -22.23
C VAL A 487 2.97 40.29 -21.53
N PRO A 488 3.00 41.55 -22.01
CA PRO A 488 2.08 42.56 -21.49
C PRO A 488 0.66 42.03 -21.59
N GLU A 489 -0.20 42.41 -20.65
CA GLU A 489 -1.62 42.11 -20.76
C GLU A 489 -2.09 42.48 -22.16
N VAL A 490 -3.01 41.68 -22.71
CA VAL A 490 -3.72 42.02 -23.94
C VAL A 490 -4.57 43.24 -23.61
N SER A 491 -3.94 44.41 -23.53
CA SER A 491 -4.62 45.68 -23.49
C SER A 491 -5.57 45.66 -24.68
N ALA A 492 -6.81 46.10 -24.46
CA ALA A 492 -7.95 46.01 -25.38
C ALA A 492 -7.76 46.81 -26.70
N PHE A 493 -6.61 46.69 -27.34
CA PHE A 493 -6.16 47.34 -28.56
C PHE A 493 -6.69 46.66 -29.83
N LEU A 494 -7.87 46.04 -29.72
CA LEU A 494 -8.64 45.54 -30.86
C LEU A 494 -10.13 45.96 -30.81
N ALA A 495 -10.41 47.18 -30.31
CA ALA A 495 -11.72 47.82 -30.48
C ALA A 495 -11.67 49.20 -31.18
N VAL A 496 -10.50 49.61 -31.72
CA VAL A 496 -10.36 50.89 -32.45
C VAL A 496 -10.06 50.70 -33.95
N GLY A 497 -9.90 49.45 -34.41
CA GLY A 497 -9.58 49.15 -35.82
C GLY A 497 -10.76 48.99 -36.79
N LEU A 498 -12.03 49.05 -36.33
CA LEU A 498 -13.19 48.72 -37.18
C LEU A 498 -14.37 49.69 -37.10
N VAL A 499 -14.13 50.97 -36.81
CA VAL A 499 -15.15 52.05 -36.95
C VAL A 499 -14.67 53.20 -37.86
N GLY A 500 -13.47 53.11 -38.43
CA GLY A 500 -12.90 54.15 -39.30
C GLY A 500 -13.18 54.03 -40.80
N LEU A 501 -13.97 53.07 -41.27
CA LEU A 501 -14.06 52.74 -42.72
C LEU A 501 -15.48 52.52 -43.27
N SER A 502 -16.53 53.02 -42.60
CA SER A 502 -17.92 52.87 -43.08
C SER A 502 -18.78 54.13 -43.08
N SER A 503 -18.23 55.33 -42.88
CA SER A 503 -19.03 56.56 -42.88
C SER A 503 -18.40 57.72 -43.66
N LEU A 504 -18.13 57.56 -44.95
CA LEU A 504 -18.00 58.67 -45.91
C LEU A 504 -18.00 58.14 -47.36
N GLY A 505 -19.08 57.49 -47.76
CA GLY A 505 -19.22 56.97 -49.11
C GLY A 505 -20.58 56.38 -49.36
N ILE A 506 -21.63 57.23 -49.34
CA ILE A 506 -22.88 57.13 -50.13
C ILE A 506 -23.77 58.28 -49.65
N GLY A 507 -23.88 59.32 -50.49
CA GLY A 507 -24.60 60.56 -50.18
C GLY A 507 -25.02 61.31 -51.44
N TRP A 508 -25.76 60.60 -52.30
CA TRP A 508 -26.85 61.16 -53.12
C TRP A 508 -26.52 62.16 -54.24
N LEU A 509 -26.36 61.61 -55.46
CA LEU A 509 -26.71 62.27 -56.71
C LEU A 509 -28.25 62.44 -56.79
N ARG A 510 -28.73 63.69 -56.65
CA ARG A 510 -29.93 64.21 -57.35
C ARG A 510 -30.06 65.72 -57.12
N LYS A 511 -29.47 66.52 -58.00
CA LYS A 511 -29.98 67.88 -58.27
C LYS A 511 -30.10 68.05 -59.78
N LYS A 512 -31.35 67.92 -60.25
CA LYS A 512 -31.79 68.28 -61.60
C LYS A 512 -31.40 69.74 -61.85
N ARG A 513 -30.66 69.96 -62.95
CA ARG A 513 -30.57 71.25 -63.64
C ARG A 513 -31.84 71.43 -64.48
N ALA A 514 -32.47 72.59 -64.32
CA ALA A 514 -33.37 73.25 -65.26
C ALA A 514 -33.16 74.75 -64.98
N SER A 515 -33.13 75.71 -65.89
CA SER A 515 -32.94 75.82 -67.34
C SER A 515 -32.71 77.32 -67.59
N ALA A 516 -31.79 77.66 -68.47
CA ALA A 516 -31.65 78.95 -69.19
C ALA A 516 -30.62 78.64 -70.31
N ASP A 517 -30.80 78.94 -71.60
CA ASP A 517 -31.56 80.02 -72.21
C ASP A 517 -31.84 79.75 -73.71
N VAL A 518 -32.90 80.38 -74.21
CA VAL A 518 -33.14 80.94 -75.57
C VAL A 518 -33.01 80.04 -76.81
N ALA A 519 -34.19 79.72 -77.40
CA ALA A 519 -34.66 80.20 -78.71
C ALA A 519 -36.12 79.80 -78.93
#